data_AF-A0A5N6SDD7-F1
#
_entry.id   AF-A0A5N6SDD7-F1
#
_cell.length_a   1.000
_cell.length_b   1.000
_cell.length_c   1.000
_cell.angle_alpha   90.00
_cell.angle_beta   90.00
_cell.angle_gamma   90.00
#
_symmetry.space_group_name_H-M   'P 1'
#
loop_
_entity.id
_entity.type
_entity.pdbx_description
1 polymer ?
#
loop_
_entity_poly.entity_id
_entity_poly.type
_entity_poly.pdbx_seq_one_letter_code
_entity_poly.pdbx_strand_id
1 'polypeptide(L)'
;MQTLTTALGLLMAKENGRFPFARKSKKEWSLYIKGASALFAWHICGGKEVTVLTPPPPFRFNPSGFTNYQVIEEPILKGGIDGKHISIIMLVHPDVKGAEDFKYQIWPVDKTSSWIAKFGSTYPGTRCWREGKKAPLVHGANGQNLL
;
A
#
# COMPACT_ATOMS: atom_id res chain seq x y z
N MET A 1 -9.47 -6.88 -12.30
CA MET A 1 -8.89 -5.97 -11.28
C MET A 1 -7.66 -5.30 -11.87
N GLN A 2 -7.57 -3.98 -11.84
CA GLN A 2 -6.36 -3.27 -12.28
C GLN A 2 -5.49 -2.97 -11.05
N THR A 3 -4.23 -3.40 -11.08
CA THR A 3 -3.22 -3.09 -10.06
C THR A 3 -2.20 -2.11 -10.62
N LEU A 4 -1.39 -1.47 -9.76
CA LEU A 4 -0.25 -0.66 -10.21
C LEU A 4 0.63 -1.43 -11.21
N THR A 5 0.91 -2.70 -10.94
CA THR A 5 1.71 -3.56 -11.83
C THR A 5 1.03 -3.75 -13.18
N THR A 6 -0.29 -3.97 -13.19
CA THR A 6 -1.07 -4.11 -14.44
C THR A 6 -1.09 -2.79 -15.22
N ALA A 7 -1.24 -1.66 -14.54
CA ALA A 7 -1.25 -0.33 -15.16
C ALA A 7 0.12 0.03 -15.76
N LEU A 8 1.21 -0.35 -15.09
CA LEU A 8 2.56 -0.19 -15.63
C LEU A 8 2.84 -1.14 -16.81
N GLY A 9 2.19 -2.31 -16.85
CA GLY A 9 2.15 -3.20 -18.01
C GLY A 9 3.54 -3.48 -18.60
N LEU A 10 3.73 -3.14 -19.89
CA LEU A 10 4.98 -3.35 -20.63
C LEU A 10 6.19 -2.62 -20.03
N LEU A 11 5.98 -1.56 -19.23
CA LEU A 11 7.08 -0.87 -18.55
C LEU A 11 7.72 -1.74 -17.46
N MET A 12 7.03 -2.80 -17.01
CA MET A 12 7.55 -3.79 -16.07
C MET A 12 8.12 -5.04 -16.77
N ALA A 13 7.98 -5.17 -18.09
CA ALA A 13 8.44 -6.33 -18.84
C ALA A 13 9.96 -6.29 -19.05
N LYS A 14 10.66 -7.31 -18.54
CA LYS A 14 12.13 -7.46 -18.67
C LYS A 14 12.57 -7.76 -20.11
N GLU A 15 11.68 -8.31 -20.92
CA GLU A 15 12.03 -9.01 -22.18
C GLU A 15 12.28 -8.06 -23.37
N ASN A 16 11.82 -6.80 -23.33
CA ASN A 16 11.81 -5.95 -24.54
C ASN A 16 12.94 -4.90 -24.61
N GLY A 17 14.00 -4.98 -23.81
CA GLY A 17 15.15 -4.03 -23.85
C GLY A 17 14.80 -2.56 -23.49
N ARG A 18 13.52 -2.27 -23.31
CA ARG A 18 12.92 -1.00 -22.86
C ARG A 18 12.60 -1.00 -21.36
N PHE A 19 13.02 -2.05 -20.63
CA PHE A 19 12.80 -2.17 -19.19
C PHE A 19 13.54 -1.02 -18.46
N PRO A 20 12.83 -0.03 -17.88
CA PRO A 20 13.47 1.15 -17.31
C PRO A 20 14.42 0.80 -16.16
N PHE A 21 14.16 -0.29 -15.44
CA PHE A 21 15.03 -0.77 -14.36
C PHE A 21 16.42 -1.18 -14.87
N ALA A 22 16.54 -1.77 -16.06
CA ALA A 22 17.84 -2.21 -16.59
C ALA A 22 18.81 -1.04 -16.83
N ARG A 23 18.29 0.20 -16.89
CA ARG A 23 19.05 1.42 -17.13
C ARG A 23 19.09 2.37 -15.93
N LYS A 24 18.55 1.96 -14.77
CA LYS A 24 18.41 2.81 -13.58
C LYS A 24 19.17 2.24 -12.40
N SER A 25 19.77 3.12 -11.61
CA SER A 25 20.25 2.77 -10.28
C SER A 25 19.07 2.35 -9.37
N LYS A 26 19.39 1.66 -8.27
CA LYS A 26 18.39 1.30 -7.25
C LYS A 26 17.62 2.52 -6.72
N LYS A 27 18.28 3.67 -6.60
CA LYS A 27 17.67 4.93 -6.11
C LYS A 27 16.68 5.49 -7.13
N GLU A 28 17.09 5.58 -8.40
CA GLU A 28 16.24 6.07 -9.48
C GLU A 28 15.03 5.16 -9.71
N TRP A 29 15.23 3.85 -9.62
CA TRP A 29 14.12 2.90 -9.67
C TRP A 29 13.14 3.10 -8.52
N SER A 30 13.64 3.25 -7.30
CA SER A 30 12.78 3.50 -6.15
C SER A 30 11.96 4.79 -6.33
N LEU A 31 12.59 5.87 -6.81
CA LEU A 31 11.89 7.12 -7.08
C LEU A 31 10.85 6.98 -8.19
N TYR A 32 11.19 6.24 -9.25
CA TYR A 32 10.27 5.93 -10.35
C TYR A 32 9.01 5.20 -9.85
N ILE A 33 9.18 4.15 -9.05
CA ILE A 33 8.06 3.38 -8.50
C ILE A 33 7.22 4.22 -7.53
N LYS A 34 7.85 5.07 -6.71
CA LYS A 34 7.12 6.01 -5.83
C LYS A 34 6.27 7.00 -6.64
N GLY A 35 6.80 7.55 -7.72
CA GLY A 35 6.05 8.44 -8.61
C GLY A 35 4.89 7.74 -9.31
N ALA A 36 5.12 6.53 -9.83
CA ALA A 36 4.07 5.72 -10.44
C ALA A 36 2.95 5.36 -9.45
N SER A 37 3.33 5.00 -8.23
CA SER A 37 2.41 4.72 -7.12
C SER A 37 1.55 5.94 -6.76
N ALA A 38 2.16 7.14 -6.67
CA ALA A 38 1.42 8.38 -6.43
C ALA A 38 0.41 8.68 -7.55
N LEU A 39 0.84 8.58 -8.81
CA LEU A 39 -0.02 8.81 -9.98
C LEU A 39 -1.18 7.81 -10.05
N PHE A 40 -0.90 6.53 -9.76
CA PHE A 40 -1.93 5.50 -9.72
C PHE A 40 -2.96 5.78 -8.63
N ALA A 41 -2.51 6.07 -7.40
CA ALA A 41 -3.39 6.41 -6.29
C ALA A 41 -4.25 7.64 -6.60
N TRP A 42 -3.64 8.70 -7.16
CA TRP A 42 -4.35 9.92 -7.56
C TRP A 42 -5.43 9.66 -8.63
N HIS A 43 -5.10 8.82 -9.61
CA HIS A 43 -6.00 8.48 -10.70
C HIS A 43 -7.25 7.73 -10.20
N ILE A 44 -7.07 6.75 -9.31
CA ILE A 44 -8.18 5.97 -8.74
C ILE A 44 -8.89 6.69 -7.60
N CYS A 45 -8.27 7.72 -7.04
CA CYS A 45 -8.90 8.58 -6.05
C CYS A 45 -10.18 9.20 -6.62
N GLY A 46 -11.23 9.37 -5.82
CA GLY A 46 -12.58 9.76 -6.29
C GLY A 46 -13.44 8.61 -6.82
N GLY A 47 -12.90 7.39 -6.87
CA GLY A 47 -13.71 6.18 -7.05
C GLY A 47 -14.55 5.82 -5.82
N LYS A 48 -15.45 4.84 -6.00
CA LYS A 48 -16.31 4.34 -4.91
C LYS A 48 -15.57 3.44 -3.92
N GLU A 49 -14.75 2.52 -4.42
CA GLU A 49 -14.14 1.47 -3.61
C GLU A 49 -12.75 1.12 -4.18
N VAL A 50 -11.78 0.94 -3.30
CA VAL A 50 -10.48 0.35 -3.62
C VAL A 50 -10.25 -0.89 -2.74
N THR A 51 -9.66 -1.93 -3.33
CA THR A 51 -9.26 -3.15 -2.62
C THR A 51 -7.75 -3.20 -2.49
N VAL A 52 -7.27 -3.44 -1.27
CA VAL A 52 -5.85 -3.57 -0.94
C VAL A 52 -5.60 -5.01 -0.52
N LEU A 53 -4.62 -5.64 -1.18
CA LEU A 53 -4.18 -6.98 -0.83
C LEU A 53 -3.15 -6.86 0.30
N THR A 54 -3.42 -7.49 1.43
CA THR A 54 -2.50 -7.46 2.57
C THR A 54 -2.39 -8.82 3.24
N PRO A 55 -1.32 -9.04 4.03
CA PRO A 55 -1.34 -10.00 5.13
C PRO A 55 -2.59 -9.89 6.02
N PRO A 56 -3.02 -11.00 6.65
CA PRO A 56 -4.09 -10.95 7.64
C PRO A 56 -3.65 -10.29 8.95
N PRO A 57 -4.61 -9.84 9.79
CA PRO A 57 -4.37 -9.46 11.18
C PRO A 57 -3.54 -10.49 11.95
N PRO A 58 -2.75 -10.04 12.96
CA PRO A 58 -2.68 -8.66 13.46
C PRO A 58 -1.74 -7.75 12.66
N PHE A 59 -0.80 -8.31 11.89
CA PHE A 59 0.22 -7.55 11.17
C PHE A 59 -0.13 -7.40 9.69
N ARG A 60 -1.09 -6.51 9.40
CA ARG A 60 -1.59 -6.27 8.03
C ARG A 60 -0.59 -5.53 7.14
N PHE A 61 0.17 -4.63 7.72
CA PHE A 61 1.13 -3.79 7.01
C PHE A 61 2.53 -3.99 7.53
N ASN A 62 3.51 -3.54 6.74
CA ASN A 62 4.90 -3.57 7.18
C ASN A 62 5.05 -2.73 8.47
N PRO A 63 5.58 -3.30 9.56
CA PRO A 63 5.74 -2.60 10.82
C PRO A 63 6.60 -1.33 10.72
N SER A 64 7.49 -1.27 9.72
CA SER A 64 8.33 -0.10 9.50
C SER A 64 7.54 1.14 9.06
N GLY A 65 6.32 0.98 8.54
CA GLY A 65 5.53 2.11 8.05
C GLY A 65 5.97 2.66 6.69
N PHE A 66 7.07 2.18 6.11
CA PHE A 66 7.72 2.80 4.95
C PHE A 66 7.38 2.17 3.59
N THR A 67 6.27 1.44 3.49
CA THR A 67 5.81 0.94 2.19
C THR A 67 5.21 2.08 1.36
N ASN A 68 5.25 1.95 0.03
CA ASN A 68 4.60 2.95 -0.84
C ASN A 68 3.12 3.09 -0.52
N TYR A 69 2.42 1.99 -0.20
CA TYR A 69 1.04 2.06 0.24
C TYR A 69 0.89 2.98 1.47
N GLN A 70 1.64 2.73 2.54
CA GLN A 70 1.51 3.48 3.80
C GLN A 70 1.94 4.95 3.68
N VAL A 71 2.99 5.26 2.92
CA VAL A 71 3.57 6.62 2.87
C VAL A 71 3.07 7.48 1.71
N ILE A 72 2.50 6.87 0.67
CA ILE A 72 2.11 7.58 -0.56
C ILE A 72 0.65 7.27 -0.90
N GLU A 73 0.30 6.01 -1.14
CA GLU A 73 -1.01 5.68 -1.71
C GLU A 73 -2.15 5.93 -0.72
N GLU A 74 -2.03 5.44 0.50
CA GLU A 74 -3.06 5.58 1.54
C GLU A 74 -3.36 7.05 1.88
N PRO A 75 -2.37 7.94 2.11
CA PRO A 75 -2.62 9.37 2.29
C PRO A 75 -3.37 10.00 1.11
N ILE A 76 -2.99 9.68 -0.13
CA ILE A 76 -3.67 10.21 -1.33
C ILE A 76 -5.11 9.70 -1.40
N LEU A 77 -5.32 8.39 -1.19
CA LEU A 77 -6.65 7.77 -1.21
C LEU A 77 -7.57 8.35 -0.13
N LYS A 78 -7.03 8.75 1.01
CA LYS A 78 -7.78 9.38 2.13
C LYS A 78 -7.99 10.88 1.98
N GLY A 79 -7.58 11.50 0.87
CA GLY A 79 -7.83 12.92 0.61
C GLY A 79 -6.69 13.87 0.95
N GLY A 80 -5.47 13.37 1.16
CA GLY A 80 -4.29 14.20 1.43
C GLY A 80 -3.88 15.14 0.29
N ILE A 81 -4.47 15.00 -0.90
CA ILE A 81 -4.26 15.90 -2.05
C ILE A 81 -5.64 16.37 -2.55
N ASP A 82 -5.83 17.68 -2.63
CA ASP A 82 -7.02 18.40 -3.12
C ASP A 82 -8.39 17.93 -2.55
N GLY A 83 -8.42 17.26 -1.39
CA GLY A 83 -9.64 16.76 -0.76
C GLY A 83 -10.37 15.64 -1.51
N LYS A 84 -9.89 15.27 -2.70
CA LYS A 84 -10.39 14.13 -3.48
C LYS A 84 -10.00 12.86 -2.73
N HIS A 85 -10.98 12.02 -2.37
CA HIS A 85 -10.77 10.79 -1.62
C HIS A 85 -11.58 9.63 -2.21
N ILE A 86 -11.17 8.40 -1.90
CA ILE A 86 -11.96 7.20 -2.15
C ILE A 86 -13.06 7.08 -1.08
N SER A 87 -14.26 6.62 -1.44
CA SER A 87 -15.31 6.42 -0.44
C SER A 87 -15.02 5.27 0.51
N ILE A 88 -14.43 4.17 0.02
CA ILE A 88 -14.22 2.93 0.80
C ILE A 88 -12.85 2.31 0.48
N ILE A 89 -12.11 1.91 1.52
CA ILE A 89 -10.95 1.02 1.39
C ILE A 89 -11.29 -0.34 2.00
N MET A 90 -11.20 -1.39 1.18
CA MET A 90 -11.41 -2.79 1.56
C MET A 90 -10.08 -3.53 1.63
N LEU A 91 -9.94 -4.41 2.62
CA LEU A 91 -8.84 -5.38 2.69
C LEU A 91 -9.30 -6.77 2.32
N VAL A 92 -8.40 -7.50 1.66
CA VAL A 92 -8.51 -8.93 1.39
C VAL A 92 -7.17 -9.62 1.68
N HIS A 93 -7.25 -10.89 2.06
CA HIS A 93 -6.08 -11.69 2.48
C HIS A 93 -6.00 -12.98 1.65
N PRO A 94 -5.58 -12.90 0.37
CA PRO A 94 -5.62 -14.04 -0.55
C PRO A 94 -4.72 -15.21 -0.13
N ASP A 95 -3.74 -14.97 0.75
CA ASP A 95 -2.86 -16.02 1.29
C ASP A 95 -3.54 -16.91 2.35
N VAL A 96 -4.75 -16.56 2.80
CA VAL A 96 -5.48 -17.28 3.86
C VAL A 96 -6.49 -18.22 3.22
N LYS A 97 -6.21 -19.52 3.29
CA LYS A 97 -7.12 -20.56 2.79
C LYS A 97 -8.48 -20.47 3.49
N GLY A 98 -9.56 -20.46 2.70
CA GLY A 98 -10.94 -20.33 3.19
C GLY A 98 -11.39 -18.88 3.45
N ALA A 99 -10.53 -17.89 3.18
CA ALA A 99 -10.85 -16.47 3.30
C ALA A 99 -10.63 -15.70 1.98
N GLU A 100 -10.52 -16.41 0.86
CA GLU A 100 -10.18 -15.85 -0.45
C GLU A 100 -11.16 -14.76 -0.89
N ASP A 101 -12.46 -14.97 -0.63
CA ASP A 101 -13.53 -14.04 -0.96
C ASP A 101 -13.92 -13.12 0.20
N PHE A 102 -13.26 -13.25 1.36
CA PHE A 102 -13.59 -12.41 2.50
C PHE A 102 -12.90 -11.05 2.39
N LYS A 103 -13.72 -10.01 2.32
CA LYS A 103 -13.28 -8.62 2.38
C LYS A 103 -13.92 -7.86 3.54
N TYR A 104 -13.17 -6.94 4.12
CA TYR A 104 -13.70 -6.05 5.17
C TYR A 104 -13.15 -4.63 5.01
N GLN A 105 -13.93 -3.68 5.49
CA GLN A 105 -13.61 -2.27 5.36
C GLN A 105 -12.57 -1.83 6.40
N ILE A 106 -11.65 -0.95 6.01
CA ILE A 106 -10.72 -0.27 6.92
C ILE A 106 -10.83 1.26 6.88
N TRP A 107 -11.54 1.80 5.88
CA TRP A 107 -11.82 3.22 5.76
C TRP A 107 -13.20 3.43 5.12
N PRO A 108 -14.02 4.37 5.62
CA PRO A 108 -13.75 5.28 6.75
C PRO A 108 -13.94 4.62 8.13
N VAL A 109 -14.64 3.49 8.19
CA VAL A 109 -14.85 2.72 9.42
C VAL A 109 -14.04 1.43 9.37
N ASP A 110 -13.21 1.20 10.39
CA ASP A 110 -12.44 -0.04 10.52
C ASP A 110 -13.32 -1.18 11.06
N LYS A 111 -13.52 -2.21 10.22
CA LYS A 111 -14.28 -3.43 10.51
C LYS A 111 -13.39 -4.65 10.73
N THR A 112 -12.15 -4.48 11.18
CA THR A 112 -11.23 -5.59 11.51
C THR A 112 -11.83 -6.56 12.51
N SER A 113 -12.70 -6.11 13.41
CA SER A 113 -13.44 -6.97 14.33
C SER A 113 -14.23 -8.07 13.61
N SER A 114 -14.74 -7.81 12.40
CA SER A 114 -15.44 -8.82 11.59
C SER A 114 -14.50 -9.92 11.09
N TRP A 115 -13.25 -9.58 10.78
CA TRP A 115 -12.22 -10.59 10.48
C TRP A 115 -11.93 -11.43 11.73
N ILE A 116 -11.67 -10.78 12.86
CA ILE A 116 -11.30 -11.45 14.11
C ILE A 116 -12.41 -12.40 14.57
N ALA A 117 -13.68 -11.98 14.47
CA ALA A 117 -14.82 -12.82 14.83
C ALA A 117 -14.92 -14.09 13.96
N LYS A 118 -14.50 -14.01 12.69
CA LYS A 118 -14.62 -15.12 11.74
C LYS A 118 -13.40 -16.03 11.69
N PHE A 119 -12.20 -15.49 11.79
CA PHE A 119 -10.93 -16.21 11.57
C PHE A 119 -10.00 -16.19 12.79
N GLY A 120 -10.35 -15.50 13.86
CA GLY A 120 -9.52 -15.32 15.05
C GLY A 120 -8.46 -14.21 14.90
N SER A 121 -7.71 -14.00 15.98
CA SER A 121 -6.67 -12.97 16.11
C SER A 121 -5.24 -13.49 15.87
N THR A 122 -5.06 -14.80 15.81
CA THR A 122 -3.75 -15.46 15.73
C THR A 122 -3.56 -16.07 14.34
N TYR A 123 -2.88 -15.33 13.46
CA TYR A 123 -2.32 -15.95 12.26
C TYR A 123 -0.93 -16.54 12.60
N PRO A 124 -0.74 -17.88 12.53
CA PRO A 124 0.48 -18.54 12.98
C PRO A 124 1.68 -18.38 12.04
N GLY A 125 1.55 -17.66 10.93
CA GLY A 125 2.64 -17.46 9.98
C GLY A 125 3.61 -16.38 10.44
N THR A 126 4.85 -16.76 10.76
CA THR A 126 5.99 -15.84 10.82
C THR A 126 6.22 -15.25 9.42
N ARG A 127 5.83 -13.98 9.21
CA ARG A 127 6.16 -13.27 7.97
C ARG A 127 7.53 -12.60 8.08
N CYS A 128 8.43 -12.96 7.17
CA CYS A 128 9.65 -12.20 6.93
C CYS A 128 9.30 -10.93 6.16
N TRP A 129 9.20 -9.81 6.88
CA TRP A 129 9.03 -8.49 6.26
C TRP A 129 10.32 -8.09 5.54
N ARG A 130 10.19 -7.53 4.33
CA ARG A 130 11.30 -6.82 3.71
C ARG A 130 11.57 -5.55 4.51
N GLU A 131 12.81 -5.38 4.97
CA GLU A 131 13.22 -4.13 5.62
C GLU A 131 13.08 -2.95 4.65
N GLY A 132 12.28 -1.96 5.04
CA GLY A 132 12.25 -0.66 4.39
C GLY A 132 13.42 0.19 4.88
N LYS A 133 14.02 0.99 3.98
CA LYS A 133 14.92 2.05 4.43
C LYS A 133 14.08 3.08 5.20
N LYS A 134 14.49 3.39 6.44
CA LYS A 134 13.90 4.49 7.21
C LYS A 134 13.94 5.76 6.37
N ALA A 135 12.83 6.47 6.25
CA ALA A 135 12.88 7.82 5.73
C ALA A 135 13.77 8.65 6.67
N PRO A 136 14.66 9.53 6.16
CA PRO A 136 15.28 10.52 7.02
C PRO A 136 14.15 11.30 7.67
N LEU A 137 14.15 11.40 8.99
CA LEU A 137 13.34 12.38 9.70
C LEU A 137 13.70 13.72 9.08
N VAL A 138 12.74 14.33 8.38
CA VAL A 138 12.86 15.72 7.95
C VAL A 138 12.93 16.49 9.27
N HIS A 139 14.13 16.91 9.64
CA HIS A 139 14.29 17.90 10.69
C HIS A 139 13.63 19.15 10.14
N GLY A 140 12.41 19.43 10.59
CA GLY A 140 11.84 20.75 10.43
C GLY A 140 12.86 21.75 10.97
N ALA A 141 13.05 22.86 10.26
CA ALA A 141 14.04 23.88 10.59
C ALA A 141 13.84 24.55 11.97
N ASN A 142 12.85 24.12 12.76
CA ASN A 142 12.62 24.60 14.12
C ASN A 142 12.57 23.38 15.04
N GLY A 143 13.68 23.12 15.74
CA GLY A 143 13.87 21.99 16.65
C GLY A 143 12.97 22.00 17.88
N GLN A 144 11.68 21.77 17.69
CA GLN A 144 10.73 21.50 18.77
C GLN A 144 9.88 20.29 18.41
N ASN A 145 10.10 19.20 19.14
CA ASN A 145 9.17 18.08 19.22
C ASN A 145 7.97 18.53 20.07
N LEU A 146 6.77 18.48 19.52
CA LEU A 146 5.54 18.56 20.30
C LEU A 146 4.96 17.14 20.43
N LEU A 147 4.59 16.81 21.67
CA LEU A 147 3.96 15.57 22.12
C LEU A 147 2.60 15.34 21.47
#